data_AF-A0A2N2JU80-F1
#
_entry.id   AF-A0A2N2JU80-F1
#
_cell.length_a   1.000
_cell.length_b   1.000
_cell.length_c   1.000
_cell.angle_alpha   90.00
_cell.angle_beta   90.00
_cell.angle_gamma   90.00
#
_symmetry.space_group_name_H-M   'P 1'
#
loop_
_entity.id
_entity.type
_entity.pdbx_description
1 polymer ?
#
loop_
_entity_poly.entity_id
_entity_poly.type
_entity_poly.pdbx_seq_one_letter_code
_entity_poly.pdbx_strand_id
1 'polypeptide(L)'
;MQEPWHSLSFPGASSGKVLEAEVYMDVASLWFSGHFPGEPILPGIAILSMVAEAFRRQGSEKGGRITIKGIRKVRFRRPVRPDETLSISVSSATADNGHAYPFKVAVKGHPVCTGVMELKINFTGKENDKRMEKIDQKALILRIAEIIIFELKLEDITKETFNPDLDLVDELGVDSMDLATVVLVLQDEYGIAIDEDDYPKLGSIRKIADYIQKKLTPA
;
A
#
# COMPACT_ATOMS: atom_id res chain seq x y z
N MET A 1 -26.31 -6.59 -11.03
CA MET A 1 -24.96 -6.83 -10.51
C MET A 1 -24.24 -7.63 -11.59
N GLN A 2 -23.22 -7.09 -12.26
CA GLN A 2 -22.38 -7.93 -13.11
C GLN A 2 -21.57 -8.83 -12.18
N GLU A 3 -21.61 -10.13 -12.41
CA GLU A 3 -20.71 -11.05 -11.70
C GLU A 3 -19.25 -10.68 -12.02
N PRO A 4 -18.34 -10.76 -11.04
CA PRO A 4 -16.95 -10.42 -11.27
C PRO A 4 -16.32 -11.44 -12.23
N TRP A 5 -15.67 -10.94 -13.29
CA TRP A 5 -15.06 -11.75 -14.35
C TRP A 5 -13.80 -12.53 -13.91
N HIS A 6 -13.35 -12.29 -12.67
CA HIS A 6 -12.30 -13.04 -12.00
C HIS A 6 -12.59 -13.08 -10.50
N SER A 7 -11.99 -14.04 -9.80
CA SER A 7 -11.96 -14.10 -8.34
C SER A 7 -10.53 -14.07 -7.85
N LEU A 8 -10.33 -13.50 -6.67
CA LEU A 8 -9.03 -13.30 -6.07
C LEU A 8 -9.05 -13.86 -4.64
N SER A 9 -8.12 -14.76 -4.35
CA SER A 9 -7.96 -15.41 -3.04
C SER A 9 -6.54 -15.20 -2.50
N PHE A 10 -6.42 -15.12 -1.17
CA PHE A 10 -5.15 -14.95 -0.48
C PHE A 10 -4.87 -16.21 0.35
N PRO A 11 -4.21 -17.25 -0.20
CA PRO A 11 -4.14 -18.59 0.39
C PRO A 11 -3.24 -18.73 1.64
N GLY A 12 -2.84 -17.64 2.31
CA GLY A 12 -2.04 -17.71 3.53
C GLY A 12 -1.83 -16.35 4.19
N ALA A 13 -1.24 -16.36 5.40
CA ALA A 13 -0.82 -15.14 6.07
C ALA A 13 0.28 -14.46 5.24
N SER A 14 0.02 -13.24 4.77
CA SER A 14 1.06 -12.41 4.15
C SER A 14 2.24 -12.31 5.12
N SER A 15 3.38 -12.92 4.78
CA SER A 15 4.65 -12.53 5.39
C SER A 15 4.78 -11.02 5.16
N GLY A 16 5.13 -10.24 6.19
CA GLY A 16 5.12 -8.77 6.16
C GLY A 16 5.92 -8.11 5.03
N LYS A 17 6.62 -8.90 4.21
CA LYS A 17 7.43 -8.49 3.06
C LYS A 17 6.80 -8.73 1.68
N VAL A 18 5.81 -9.64 1.54
CA VAL A 18 5.25 -10.02 0.23
C VAL A 18 3.75 -10.34 0.34
N LEU A 19 2.94 -9.71 -0.51
CA LEU A 19 1.56 -10.15 -0.76
C LEU A 19 1.57 -11.25 -1.83
N GLU A 20 0.85 -12.34 -1.56
CA GLU A 20 0.63 -13.43 -2.49
C GLU A 20 -0.88 -13.60 -2.68
N ALA A 21 -1.33 -13.62 -3.93
CA ALA A 21 -2.71 -13.86 -4.29
C ALA A 21 -2.79 -14.86 -5.45
N GLU A 22 -3.86 -15.65 -5.46
CA GLU A 22 -4.25 -16.47 -6.59
C GLU A 22 -5.44 -15.83 -7.28
N VAL A 23 -5.42 -15.87 -8.61
CA VAL A 23 -6.51 -15.38 -9.44
C VAL A 23 -7.03 -16.50 -10.30
N TYR A 24 -8.34 -16.72 -10.19
CA TYR A 24 -9.11 -17.60 -11.02
C TYR A 24 -9.97 -16.76 -11.96
N MET A 25 -9.85 -17.01 -13.26
CA MET A 25 -10.62 -16.30 -14.28
C MET A 25 -11.78 -17.16 -14.73
N ASP A 26 -12.91 -16.52 -15.03
CA ASP A 26 -13.97 -17.22 -15.74
C ASP A 26 -13.58 -17.36 -17.22
N VAL A 27 -13.58 -18.59 -17.71
CA VAL A 27 -13.34 -18.89 -19.13
C VAL A 27 -14.40 -18.26 -20.05
N ALA A 28 -15.60 -18.01 -19.52
CA ALA A 28 -16.69 -17.33 -20.22
C ALA A 28 -16.57 -15.79 -20.16
N SER A 29 -15.53 -15.26 -19.53
CA SER A 29 -15.30 -13.82 -19.40
C SER A 29 -15.26 -13.11 -20.76
N LEU A 30 -15.93 -11.95 -20.83
CA LEU A 30 -15.90 -11.07 -22.00
C LEU A 30 -14.49 -10.59 -22.36
N TRP A 31 -13.53 -10.65 -21.45
CA TRP A 31 -12.12 -10.34 -21.74
C TRP A 31 -11.47 -11.30 -22.74
N PHE A 32 -11.97 -12.54 -22.85
CA PHE A 32 -11.54 -13.50 -23.85
C PHE A 32 -12.38 -13.44 -25.13
N SER A 33 -13.57 -12.84 -25.06
CA SER A 33 -14.45 -12.65 -26.20
C SER A 33 -13.92 -11.53 -27.10
N GLY A 34 -13.20 -11.92 -28.15
CA GLY A 34 -12.71 -10.99 -29.17
C GLY A 34 -11.26 -10.54 -28.99
N HIS A 35 -10.53 -11.12 -28.04
CA HIS A 35 -9.10 -10.89 -27.88
C HIS A 35 -8.37 -12.24 -27.79
N PHE A 36 -8.10 -12.94 -28.88
CA PHE A 36 -8.57 -12.68 -30.24
C PHE A 36 -9.57 -13.76 -30.67
N PRO A 37 -10.47 -13.50 -31.64
CA PRO A 37 -11.35 -14.54 -32.17
C PRO A 37 -10.53 -15.75 -32.64
N GLY A 38 -10.89 -16.95 -32.15
CA GLY A 38 -10.18 -18.20 -32.45
C GLY A 38 -8.88 -18.43 -31.67
N GLU A 39 -8.28 -17.39 -31.10
CA GLU A 39 -7.02 -17.44 -30.34
C GLU A 39 -7.16 -16.58 -29.07
N PRO A 40 -7.98 -16.98 -28.08
CA PRO A 40 -8.27 -16.17 -26.90
C PRO A 40 -7.03 -16.03 -26.02
N ILE A 41 -6.65 -14.80 -25.74
CA ILE A 41 -5.58 -14.42 -24.82
C ILE A 41 -6.05 -13.28 -23.91
N LEU A 42 -5.65 -13.32 -22.65
CA LEU A 42 -5.96 -12.27 -21.70
C LEU A 42 -5.25 -10.97 -22.10
N PRO A 43 -5.98 -9.84 -22.25
CA PRO A 43 -5.35 -8.55 -22.50
C PRO A 43 -4.41 -8.14 -21.36
N GLY A 44 -3.31 -7.49 -21.70
CA GLY A 44 -2.36 -7.01 -20.68
C GLY A 44 -3.00 -6.08 -19.63
N ILE A 45 -3.98 -5.27 -20.05
CA ILE A 45 -4.72 -4.38 -19.13
C ILE A 45 -5.55 -5.16 -18.10
N ALA A 46 -6.06 -6.35 -18.45
CA ALA A 46 -6.80 -7.21 -17.54
C ALA A 46 -5.86 -7.81 -16.48
N ILE A 47 -4.62 -8.16 -16.84
CA ILE A 47 -3.59 -8.56 -15.86
C ILE A 47 -3.31 -7.42 -14.88
N LEU A 48 -3.11 -6.20 -15.39
CA LEU A 48 -2.81 -5.04 -14.55
C LEU A 48 -3.97 -4.65 -13.63
N SER A 49 -5.23 -4.83 -14.07
CA SER A 49 -6.40 -4.55 -13.24
C SER A 49 -6.53 -5.51 -12.07
N MET A 50 -6.22 -6.79 -12.26
CA MET A 50 -6.16 -7.79 -11.17
C MET A 50 -5.06 -7.44 -10.15
N VAL A 51 -3.88 -7.03 -10.61
CA VAL A 51 -2.79 -6.58 -9.70
C VAL A 51 -3.25 -5.36 -8.90
N ALA A 52 -3.88 -4.38 -9.55
CA ALA A 52 -4.41 -3.20 -8.85
C ALA A 52 -5.53 -3.55 -7.87
N GLU A 53 -6.38 -4.52 -8.19
CA GLU A 53 -7.40 -5.04 -7.26
C GLU A 53 -6.79 -5.76 -6.06
N ALA A 54 -5.74 -6.57 -6.25
CA ALA A 54 -5.00 -7.22 -5.18
C ALA A 54 -4.50 -6.20 -4.15
N PHE A 55 -3.89 -5.10 -4.62
CA PHE A 55 -3.50 -3.98 -3.75
C PHE A 55 -4.68 -3.40 -2.99
N ARG A 56 -5.76 -3.02 -3.70
CA ARG A 56 -6.92 -2.37 -3.07
C ARG A 56 -7.58 -3.24 -2.00
N ARG A 57 -7.71 -4.55 -2.22
CA ARG A 57 -8.27 -5.48 -1.22
C ARG A 57 -7.40 -5.54 0.03
N GLN A 58 -6.08 -5.67 -0.12
CA GLN A 58 -5.16 -5.67 1.03
C GLN A 58 -5.13 -4.32 1.77
N GLY A 59 -5.16 -3.20 1.05
CA GLY A 59 -5.23 -1.88 1.67
C GLY A 59 -6.52 -1.67 2.46
N SER A 60 -7.65 -2.13 1.93
CA SER A 60 -8.96 -2.03 2.58
C SER A 60 -9.02 -2.85 3.87
N GLU A 61 -8.40 -4.04 3.90
CA GLU A 61 -8.25 -4.84 5.13
C GLU A 61 -7.45 -4.10 6.21
N LYS A 62 -6.51 -3.25 5.81
CA LYS A 62 -5.70 -2.41 6.71
C LYS A 62 -6.30 -1.02 6.95
N GLY A 63 -7.54 -0.77 6.53
CA GLY A 63 -8.24 0.50 6.72
C GLY A 63 -7.80 1.65 5.80
N GLY A 64 -6.97 1.38 4.79
CA GLY A 64 -6.49 2.37 3.82
C GLY A 64 -7.22 2.30 2.47
N ARG A 65 -7.47 3.46 1.84
CA ARG A 65 -7.93 3.56 0.45
C ARG A 65 -6.75 3.72 -0.49
N ILE A 66 -6.48 2.69 -1.27
CA ILE A 66 -5.37 2.71 -2.25
C ILE A 66 -5.81 3.38 -3.55
N THR A 67 -5.04 4.38 -3.97
CA THR A 67 -5.12 5.02 -5.28
C THR A 67 -3.90 4.62 -6.11
N ILE A 68 -4.12 4.11 -7.32
CA ILE A 68 -3.03 3.85 -8.28
C ILE A 68 -2.64 5.20 -8.91
N LYS A 69 -1.37 5.59 -8.78
CA LYS A 69 -0.80 6.81 -9.37
C LYS A 69 -0.17 6.57 -10.73
N GLY A 70 0.43 5.40 -10.91
CA GLY A 70 1.17 5.08 -12.12
C GLY A 70 1.54 3.61 -12.18
N ILE A 71 2.00 3.20 -13.37
CA ILE A 71 2.56 1.87 -13.60
C ILE A 71 3.80 2.07 -14.48
N ARG A 72 4.94 1.50 -14.07
CA ARG A 72 6.20 1.61 -14.81
C ARG A 72 6.91 0.27 -14.94
N LYS A 73 7.86 0.20 -15.88
CA LYS A 73 8.72 -0.98 -16.13
C LYS A 73 7.93 -2.28 -16.40
N VAL A 74 6.73 -2.17 -16.96
CA VAL A 74 5.89 -3.33 -17.26
C VAL A 74 6.52 -4.15 -18.39
N ARG A 75 6.63 -5.46 -18.19
CA ARG A 75 7.07 -6.43 -19.20
C ARG A 75 6.11 -7.61 -19.24
N PHE A 76 5.46 -7.80 -20.37
CA PHE A 76 4.68 -9.00 -20.68
C PHE A 76 5.61 -10.01 -21.37
N ARG A 77 5.71 -11.21 -20.83
CA ARG A 77 6.67 -12.24 -21.29
C ARG A 77 6.03 -13.26 -22.22
N ARG A 78 4.75 -13.56 -22.02
CA ARG A 78 3.95 -14.45 -22.87
C ARG A 78 2.45 -14.16 -22.73
N PRO A 79 1.62 -14.53 -23.71
CA PRO A 79 0.17 -14.48 -23.56
C PRO A 79 -0.32 -15.42 -22.46
N VAL A 80 -1.44 -15.06 -21.84
CA VAL A 80 -2.17 -15.88 -20.85
C VAL A 80 -3.47 -16.38 -21.48
N ARG A 81 -3.81 -17.65 -21.29
CA ARG A 81 -5.00 -18.31 -21.88
C ARG A 81 -6.13 -18.49 -20.83
N PRO A 82 -7.40 -18.72 -21.24
CA PRO A 82 -8.56 -18.81 -20.33
C PRO A 82 -8.41 -19.79 -19.16
N ASP A 83 -7.80 -20.96 -19.40
CA ASP A 83 -7.70 -22.04 -18.39
C ASP A 83 -6.47 -21.91 -17.48
N GLU A 84 -5.71 -20.81 -17.57
CA GLU A 84 -4.52 -20.62 -16.78
C GLU A 84 -4.82 -19.92 -15.46
N THR A 85 -4.44 -20.55 -14.34
CA THR A 85 -4.44 -19.90 -13.03
C THR A 85 -3.24 -18.98 -12.89
N LEU A 86 -3.49 -17.76 -12.41
CA LEU A 86 -2.45 -16.77 -12.17
C LEU A 86 -2.13 -16.68 -10.68
N SER A 87 -0.84 -16.56 -10.36
CA SER A 87 -0.35 -16.14 -9.06
C SER A 87 0.19 -14.71 -9.17
N ILE A 88 -0.22 -13.83 -8.25
CA ILE A 88 0.28 -12.47 -8.11
C ILE A 88 1.13 -12.40 -6.85
N SER A 89 2.39 -12.05 -7.02
CA SER A 89 3.32 -11.74 -5.93
C SER A 89 3.65 -10.25 -5.97
N VAL A 90 3.50 -9.56 -4.86
CA VAL A 90 3.82 -8.14 -4.69
C VAL A 90 4.84 -7.99 -3.58
N SER A 91 5.98 -7.39 -3.88
CA SER A 91 7.01 -7.09 -2.90
C SER A 91 6.71 -5.79 -2.15
N SER A 92 7.34 -5.61 -0.99
CA SER A 92 7.44 -4.31 -0.30
C SER A 92 7.84 -3.18 -1.25
N ALA A 93 7.44 -1.96 -0.90
CA ALA A 93 7.83 -0.77 -1.63
C ALA A 93 9.36 -0.71 -1.78
N THR A 94 9.82 -0.32 -2.96
CA THR A 94 11.24 0.00 -3.17
C THR A 94 11.59 1.30 -2.45
N ALA A 95 12.87 1.48 -2.09
CA ALA A 95 13.40 2.69 -1.46
C ALA A 95 13.21 3.99 -2.28
N ASP A 96 12.75 3.90 -3.54
CA ASP A 96 12.37 5.03 -4.39
C ASP A 96 10.94 5.51 -4.04
N ASN A 97 10.85 6.50 -3.15
CA ASN A 97 9.63 7.25 -2.80
C ASN A 97 8.50 6.46 -2.08
N GLY A 98 8.75 5.26 -1.51
CA GLY A 98 7.82 4.56 -0.59
C GLY A 98 6.48 4.10 -1.19
N HIS A 99 6.27 4.43 -2.46
CA HIS A 99 5.02 4.27 -3.18
C HIS A 99 5.15 3.32 -4.36
N ALA A 100 6.35 2.80 -4.65
CA ALA A 100 6.63 1.95 -5.80
C ALA A 100 6.73 0.48 -5.40
N TYR A 101 5.76 -0.33 -5.79
CA TYR A 101 5.62 -1.73 -5.39
C TYR A 101 5.90 -2.65 -6.58
N PRO A 102 7.02 -3.40 -6.57
CA PRO A 102 7.29 -4.40 -7.59
C PRO A 102 6.24 -5.51 -7.54
N PHE A 103 5.72 -5.88 -8.70
CA PHE A 103 4.80 -7.01 -8.83
C PHE A 103 5.31 -8.03 -9.86
N LYS A 104 4.95 -9.28 -9.63
CA LYS A 104 5.16 -10.41 -10.53
C LYS A 104 3.85 -11.17 -10.65
N VAL A 105 3.42 -11.40 -11.88
CA VAL A 105 2.34 -12.33 -12.21
C VAL A 105 2.95 -13.53 -12.88
N ALA A 106 2.56 -14.73 -12.45
CA ALA A 106 3.08 -15.99 -12.96
C ALA A 106 1.97 -17.02 -13.18
N VAL A 107 2.24 -18.00 -14.02
CA VAL A 107 1.42 -19.21 -14.20
C VAL A 107 2.31 -20.39 -13.89
N LYS A 108 1.91 -21.26 -12.95
CA LYS A 108 2.72 -22.41 -12.51
C LYS A 108 4.18 -21.99 -12.19
N GLY A 109 4.34 -20.86 -11.51
CA GLY A 109 5.65 -20.28 -11.14
C GLY A 109 6.42 -19.56 -12.26
N HIS A 110 6.00 -19.67 -13.53
CA HIS A 110 6.68 -19.04 -14.66
C HIS A 110 6.17 -17.60 -14.87
N PRO A 111 7.03 -16.56 -14.81
CA PRO A 111 6.60 -15.18 -14.93
C PRO A 111 5.95 -14.88 -16.28
N VAL A 112 4.75 -14.28 -16.26
CA VAL A 112 4.01 -13.83 -17.45
C VAL A 112 3.93 -12.32 -17.56
N CYS A 113 3.90 -11.61 -16.42
CA CYS A 113 3.96 -10.16 -16.37
C CYS A 113 4.78 -9.72 -15.15
N THR A 114 5.59 -8.68 -15.31
CA THR A 114 6.30 -8.04 -14.19
C THR A 114 6.21 -6.53 -14.35
N GLY A 115 6.23 -5.78 -13.26
CA GLY A 115 6.29 -4.32 -13.32
C GLY A 115 6.39 -3.70 -11.94
N VAL A 116 6.20 -2.39 -11.90
CA VAL A 116 6.15 -1.60 -10.66
C VAL A 116 4.84 -0.82 -10.66
N MET A 117 4.05 -1.00 -9.60
CA MET A 117 2.82 -0.27 -9.36
C MET A 117 3.13 0.91 -8.43
N GLU A 118 2.76 2.12 -8.82
CA GLU A 118 2.93 3.31 -7.98
C GLU A 118 1.62 3.65 -7.29
N LEU A 119 1.63 3.72 -5.96
CA LEU A 119 0.44 3.79 -5.13
C LEU A 119 0.49 5.02 -4.22
N LYS A 120 -0.64 5.74 -4.11
CA LYS A 120 -0.90 6.64 -2.98
C LYS A 120 -1.92 5.96 -2.07
N ILE A 121 -1.56 5.74 -0.81
CA ILE A 121 -2.46 5.16 0.18
C ILE A 121 -3.08 6.35 0.91
N ASN A 122 -4.37 6.59 0.72
CA ASN A 122 -5.11 7.60 1.48
C ASN A 122 -5.89 6.84 2.55
N PHE A 123 -5.61 7.02 3.83
CA PHE A 123 -6.45 6.38 4.85
C PHE A 123 -7.76 7.16 4.98
N THR A 124 -8.79 6.73 4.25
CA THR A 124 -10.15 7.22 4.49
C THR A 124 -10.63 6.58 5.78
N GLY A 125 -10.63 7.33 6.89
CA GLY A 125 -11.57 7.06 7.96
C GLY A 125 -12.94 6.87 7.32
N LYS A 126 -13.55 5.70 7.52
CA LYS A 126 -14.85 5.38 6.93
C LYS A 126 -15.86 6.46 7.34
N GLU A 127 -16.36 7.23 6.38
CA GLU A 127 -17.57 8.00 6.59
C GLU A 127 -18.78 7.05 6.62
N ASN A 128 -19.57 7.21 7.70
CA ASN A 128 -20.89 6.66 8.00
C ASN A 128 -21.01 5.16 8.36
N ASP A 129 -20.88 4.82 9.66
CA ASP A 129 -22.04 4.67 10.57
C ASP A 129 -21.57 4.56 12.05
N LYS A 130 -22.03 5.50 12.87
CA LYS A 130 -22.16 5.56 14.36
C LYS A 130 -21.10 4.91 15.28
N ARG A 131 -20.53 5.81 16.12
CA ARG A 131 -19.55 5.69 17.23
C ARG A 131 -18.08 5.78 16.79
N MET A 132 -17.44 6.90 17.15
CA MET A 132 -16.01 7.15 17.05
C MET A 132 -15.24 6.08 17.84
N GLU A 133 -14.89 4.97 17.20
CA GLU A 133 -13.86 4.08 17.69
C GLU A 133 -12.52 4.80 17.53
N LYS A 134 -11.84 5.01 18.66
CA LYS A 134 -10.48 5.55 18.70
C LYS A 134 -9.63 4.81 17.67
N ILE A 135 -8.92 5.56 16.82
CA ILE A 135 -7.87 4.99 15.96
C ILE A 135 -6.95 4.17 16.87
N ASP A 136 -6.73 2.90 16.51
CA ASP A 136 -5.83 2.02 17.25
C ASP A 136 -4.45 2.67 17.34
N GLN A 137 -4.06 3.05 18.56
CA GLN A 137 -2.83 3.77 18.83
C GLN A 137 -1.61 2.98 18.34
N LYS A 138 -1.67 1.64 18.42
CA LYS A 138 -0.59 0.77 17.94
C LYS A 138 -0.46 0.85 16.42
N ALA A 139 -1.58 0.81 15.70
CA ALA A 139 -1.59 0.93 14.25
C ALA A 139 -1.06 2.30 13.79
N LEU A 140 -1.47 3.37 14.48
CA LEU A 140 -1.02 4.74 14.20
C LEU A 140 0.49 4.88 14.37
N ILE A 141 1.05 4.32 15.44
CA ILE A 141 2.49 4.32 15.72
C ILE A 141 3.29 3.58 14.66
N LEU A 142 2.85 2.38 14.28
CA LEU A 142 3.53 1.61 13.24
C LEU A 142 3.53 2.36 11.89
N ARG A 143 2.48 3.13 11.61
CA ARG A 143 2.39 3.95 10.40
C ARG A 143 3.31 5.15 10.44
N ILE A 144 3.33 5.89 11.56
CA ILE A 144 4.23 7.03 11.72
C ILE A 144 5.69 6.57 11.67
N ALA A 145 6.02 5.44 12.31
CA ALA A 145 7.35 4.83 12.23
C ALA A 145 7.75 4.53 10.78
N GLU A 146 6.83 3.97 9.98
CA GLU A 146 7.06 3.69 8.56
C GLU A 146 7.32 4.96 7.74
N ILE A 147 6.56 6.03 7.99
CA ILE A 147 6.77 7.34 7.34
C ILE A 147 8.14 7.91 7.72
N ILE A 148 8.48 7.93 9.00
CA ILE A 148 9.76 8.49 9.47
C ILE A 148 10.95 7.69 8.92
N ILE A 149 10.91 6.36 8.99
CA ILE A 149 11.95 5.49 8.42
C ILE A 149 12.16 5.83 6.94
N PHE A 150 11.06 6.02 6.22
CA PHE A 150 11.09 6.27 4.79
C PHE A 150 11.64 7.66 4.46
N GLU A 151 11.06 8.72 5.03
CA GLU A 151 11.45 10.11 4.73
C GLU A 151 12.89 10.40 5.18
N LEU A 152 13.31 9.83 6.31
CA LEU A 152 14.65 10.01 6.86
C LEU A 152 15.66 8.96 6.37
N LYS A 153 15.23 8.03 5.50
CA LYS A 153 16.07 6.99 4.89
C LYS A 153 16.84 6.15 5.91
N LEU A 154 16.17 5.74 6.98
CA LEU A 154 16.76 4.90 8.03
C LEU A 154 16.88 3.45 7.52
N GLU A 155 18.10 2.95 7.34
CA GLU A 155 18.33 1.64 6.70
C GLU A 155 18.28 0.45 7.69
N ASP A 156 18.63 0.67 8.96
CA ASP A 156 18.80 -0.40 9.97
C ASP A 156 17.60 -0.57 10.93
N ILE A 157 16.47 0.07 10.63
CA ILE A 157 15.30 0.08 11.52
C ILE A 157 14.05 -0.34 10.74
N THR A 158 13.26 -1.23 11.33
CA THR A 158 11.92 -1.58 10.82
C THR A 158 10.85 -0.93 11.69
N LYS A 159 9.65 -0.71 11.14
CA LYS A 159 8.54 -0.12 11.92
C LYS A 159 8.15 -0.95 13.14
N GLU A 160 8.37 -2.27 13.10
CA GLU A 160 8.14 -3.16 14.23
C GLU A 160 9.20 -3.06 15.33
N THR A 161 10.43 -2.67 14.97
CA THR A 161 11.58 -2.56 15.90
C THR A 161 11.89 -1.13 16.31
N PHE A 162 11.29 -0.13 15.67
CA PHE A 162 11.46 1.27 16.01
C PHE A 162 10.84 1.54 17.39
N ASN A 163 11.68 1.87 18.37
CA ASN A 163 11.21 2.33 19.67
C ASN A 163 10.38 3.62 19.52
N PRO A 164 9.06 3.60 19.80
CA PRO A 164 8.20 4.74 19.57
C PRO A 164 8.43 5.91 20.54
N ASP A 165 9.14 5.65 21.65
CA ASP A 165 9.47 6.64 22.67
C ASP A 165 10.90 7.19 22.51
N LEU A 166 11.64 6.75 21.48
CA LEU A 166 12.95 7.27 21.12
C LEU A 166 12.87 8.76 20.78
N ASP A 167 13.83 9.55 21.28
CA ASP A 167 13.94 10.95 20.93
C ASP A 167 14.54 11.09 19.52
N LEU A 168 13.77 11.64 18.59
CA LEU A 168 14.20 11.76 17.20
C LEU A 168 15.37 12.73 17.05
N VAL A 169 15.41 13.79 17.85
CA VAL A 169 16.44 14.83 17.72
C VAL A 169 17.73 14.35 18.40
N ASP A 170 17.62 13.94 19.66
CA ASP A 170 18.80 13.63 20.46
C ASP A 170 19.44 12.27 20.09
N GLU A 171 18.64 11.27 19.74
CA GLU A 171 19.13 9.90 19.49
C GLU A 171 19.28 9.56 18.00
N LEU A 172 18.40 10.10 17.13
CA LEU A 172 18.50 9.88 15.68
C LEU A 172 19.14 11.05 14.92
N GLY A 173 19.40 12.17 15.60
CA GLY A 173 20.02 13.34 14.97
C GLY A 173 19.12 14.04 13.96
N VAL A 174 17.80 13.90 14.10
CA VAL A 174 16.81 14.57 13.22
C VAL A 174 16.92 16.07 13.38
N ASP A 175 17.16 16.77 12.27
CA ASP A 175 17.22 18.23 12.25
C ASP A 175 15.85 18.87 11.94
N SER A 176 15.81 20.21 11.91
CA SER A 176 14.57 20.95 11.64
C SER A 176 14.02 20.74 10.22
N MET A 177 14.88 20.48 9.23
CA MET A 177 14.47 20.25 7.84
C MET A 177 13.89 18.84 7.68
N ASP A 178 14.51 17.86 8.32
CA ASP A 178 14.03 16.49 8.42
C ASP A 178 12.65 16.44 9.09
N LEU A 179 12.51 17.13 10.24
CA LEU A 179 11.23 17.22 10.94
C LEU A 179 10.15 17.90 10.10
N ALA A 180 10.49 18.99 9.39
CA ALA A 180 9.56 19.66 8.49
C ALA A 180 9.09 18.74 7.34
N THR A 181 10.00 17.95 6.77
CA THR A 181 9.68 16.97 5.72
C THR A 181 8.69 15.94 6.22
N VAL A 182 8.98 15.33 7.38
CA VAL A 182 8.08 14.38 8.03
C VAL A 182 6.72 15.03 8.30
N VAL A 183 6.69 16.23 8.86
CA VAL A 183 5.44 16.96 9.15
C VAL A 183 4.60 17.20 7.89
N LEU A 184 5.22 17.64 6.79
CA LEU A 184 4.50 17.85 5.52
C LEU A 184 3.81 16.58 5.03
N VAL A 185 4.50 15.43 5.12
CA VAL A 185 3.94 14.13 4.75
C VAL A 185 2.83 13.71 5.70
N LEU A 186 3.00 13.90 7.01
CA LEU A 186 1.95 13.62 8.00
C LEU A 186 0.69 14.47 7.77
N GLN A 187 0.85 15.75 7.41
CA GLN A 187 -0.29 16.62 7.10
C GLN A 187 -1.08 16.12 5.87
N ASP A 188 -0.40 15.75 4.78
CA ASP A 188 -1.05 15.19 3.58
C ASP A 188 -1.68 13.81 3.87
N GLU A 189 -1.00 12.96 4.63
CA GLU A 189 -1.44 11.60 4.97
C GLU A 189 -2.72 11.60 5.83
N TYR A 190 -2.77 12.43 6.87
CA TYR A 190 -3.86 12.45 7.85
C TYR A 190 -4.86 13.59 7.62
N GLY A 191 -4.63 14.47 6.63
CA GLY A 191 -5.52 15.59 6.32
C GLY A 191 -5.62 16.61 7.46
N ILE A 192 -4.55 16.81 8.22
CA ILE A 192 -4.51 17.73 9.37
C ILE A 192 -3.57 18.91 9.10
N ALA A 193 -3.76 20.00 9.84
CA ALA A 193 -2.82 21.11 9.91
C ALA A 193 -2.00 21.05 11.20
N ILE A 194 -0.68 21.13 11.06
CA ILE A 194 0.33 21.12 12.13
C ILE A 194 1.05 22.47 12.05
N ASP A 195 0.97 23.26 13.12
CA ASP A 195 1.66 24.54 13.22
C ASP A 195 3.16 24.33 13.46
N GLU A 196 4.01 25.21 12.92
CA GLU A 196 5.45 25.19 13.17
C GLU A 196 5.78 25.36 14.66
N ASP A 197 4.96 26.12 15.40
CA ASP A 197 5.08 26.29 16.85
C ASP A 197 4.88 24.98 17.63
N ASP A 198 4.24 23.98 17.01
CA ASP A 198 4.03 22.66 17.59
C ASP A 198 5.17 21.68 17.31
N TYR A 199 6.12 22.00 16.42
CA TYR A 199 7.21 21.09 16.04
C TYR A 199 8.03 20.58 17.24
N PRO A 200 8.38 21.41 18.24
CA PRO A 200 9.09 20.93 19.43
C PRO A 200 8.32 19.88 20.24
N LYS A 201 7.00 19.78 20.06
CA LYS A 201 6.15 18.78 20.73
C LYS A 201 6.20 17.42 20.03
N LEU A 202 6.79 17.33 18.84
CA LEU A 202 6.76 16.16 17.96
C LEU A 202 8.05 15.31 18.03
N GLY A 203 8.83 15.42 19.10
CA GLY A 203 10.15 14.77 19.21
C GLY A 203 10.17 13.23 19.32
N SER A 204 9.04 12.54 19.26
CA SER A 204 8.99 11.07 19.21
C SER A 204 7.76 10.57 18.46
N ILE A 205 7.81 9.33 17.95
CA ILE A 205 6.66 8.71 17.26
C ILE A 205 5.42 8.70 18.15
N ARG A 206 5.59 8.43 19.45
CA ARG A 206 4.49 8.46 20.44
C ARG A 206 3.84 9.83 20.50
N LYS A 207 4.65 10.89 20.64
CA LYS A 207 4.15 12.26 20.74
C LYS A 207 3.45 12.69 19.45
N ILE A 208 3.99 12.31 18.29
CA ILE A 208 3.37 12.54 16.98
C ILE A 208 2.01 11.82 16.91
N ALA A 209 1.95 10.54 17.30
CA ALA A 209 0.71 9.76 17.29
C ALA A 209 -0.36 10.41 18.18
N ASP A 210 0.01 10.82 19.39
CA ASP A 210 -0.90 11.48 20.33
C ASP A 210 -1.38 12.84 19.80
N TYR A 211 -0.51 13.60 19.13
CA TYR A 211 -0.87 14.86 18.48
C TYR A 211 -1.90 14.65 17.36
N ILE A 212 -1.62 13.70 16.44
CA ILE A 212 -2.50 13.36 15.33
C ILE A 212 -3.85 12.86 15.86
N GLN A 213 -3.85 11.98 16.86
CA GLN A 213 -5.08 11.45 17.44
C GLN A 213 -5.96 12.55 18.05
N LYS A 214 -5.35 13.54 18.72
CA LYS A 214 -6.08 14.72 19.24
C LYS A 214 -6.69 15.56 18.12
N LYS A 215 -5.97 15.78 17.01
CA LYS A 215 -6.47 16.55 15.85
C LYS A 215 -7.60 15.83 15.11
N LEU A 216 -7.55 14.50 15.05
CA LEU A 216 -8.58 13.67 14.40
C LEU A 216 -9.82 13.44 15.29
N THR A 217 -9.71 13.71 16.59
CA THR A 217 -10.80 13.56 17.57
C THR A 217 -11.11 14.93 18.19
N PRO A 218 -11.70 15.88 17.43
CA PRO A 218 -12.11 17.14 18.03
C PRO A 218 -13.14 16.88 19.13
N ALA A 219 -12.97 17.60 20.25
CA ALA A 219 -13.82 17.51 21.44
C ALA A 219 -15.29 17.90 21.16
#